data_AF-A0A182VM20-F1
#
_entry.id   AF-A0A182VM20-F1
#
_cell.length_a   1.000
_cell.length_b   1.000
_cell.length_c   1.000
_cell.angle_alpha   90.00
_cell.angle_beta   90.00
_cell.angle_gamma   90.00
#
_symmetry.space_group_name_H-M   'P 1'
#
loop_
_entity.id
_entity.type
_entity.pdbx_description
1 polymer ?
#
loop_
_entity_poly.entity_id
_entity_poly.type
_entity_poly.pdbx_seq_one_letter_code
_entity_poly.pdbx_strand_id
1 'polypeptide(L)'
;MESYSNAITRLCVLIEINNTSEHVFTLAEYLANDLRLLPKMNMSDESIGIFYRLYKNALYAVVQCCLAALPSDNQTAGIKYDQLGKRVQAFMGVLVEQLDGGQQSPFAVSSHVANALCNMLILTQETTDPSQQTGSIKQHMMYRVEPEVLAKLSAYIEQHVFGGGVESDVESSCLLAQKLMLATYIDVYRLHLALPRQSDTCAIVKYYGENALFADELEQLLSIVYGKDPKEFFCLVAHVVMDYCKKTNINVKVKVCL
;
A
#
# COMPACT_ATOMS: atom_id res chain seq x y z
N MET A 1 -21.37 15.78 9.55
CA MET A 1 -20.07 15.09 9.38
C MET A 1 -20.07 13.73 10.04
N GLU A 2 -20.44 13.61 11.32
CA GLU A 2 -20.53 12.30 12.02
C GLU A 2 -21.41 11.27 11.29
N SER A 3 -22.57 11.68 10.77
CA SER A 3 -23.43 10.80 9.96
C SER A 3 -22.76 10.31 8.67
N TYR A 4 -21.88 11.12 8.06
CA TYR A 4 -21.12 10.72 6.88
C TYR A 4 -20.01 9.74 7.24
N SER A 5 -19.23 10.02 8.29
CA SER A 5 -18.23 9.09 8.83
C SER A 5 -18.83 7.72 9.17
N ASN A 6 -20.00 7.71 9.83
CA ASN A 6 -20.70 6.46 10.13
C ASN A 6 -21.16 5.71 8.85
N ALA A 7 -21.60 6.44 7.82
CA ALA A 7 -22.00 5.84 6.55
C ALA A 7 -20.82 5.21 5.82
N ILE A 8 -19.68 5.92 5.70
CA ILE A 8 -18.49 5.38 5.02
C ILE A 8 -17.92 4.16 5.75
N THR A 9 -17.92 4.16 7.09
CA THR A 9 -17.44 3.00 7.86
C THR A 9 -18.31 1.77 7.62
N ARG A 10 -19.64 1.94 7.65
CA ARG A 10 -20.58 0.84 7.36
C ARG A 10 -20.44 0.34 5.94
N LEU A 11 -20.33 1.24 4.95
CA LEU A 11 -20.12 0.88 3.56
C LEU A 11 -18.79 0.14 3.35
N CYS A 12 -17.73 0.56 4.04
CA CYS A 12 -16.41 -0.09 3.98
C CYS A 12 -16.49 -1.54 4.44
N VAL A 13 -17.18 -1.81 5.56
CA VAL A 13 -17.37 -3.18 6.07
C VAL A 13 -18.24 -3.99 5.11
N LEU A 14 -19.32 -3.41 4.59
CA LEU A 14 -20.23 -4.11 3.67
C LEU A 14 -19.55 -4.53 2.38
N ILE A 15 -18.73 -3.66 1.77
CA ILE A 15 -18.05 -3.99 0.51
C ILE A 15 -16.95 -5.03 0.67
N GLU A 16 -16.35 -5.13 1.87
CA GLU A 16 -15.37 -6.17 2.18
C GLU A 16 -16.01 -7.55 2.32
N ILE A 17 -17.25 -7.59 2.80
CA ILE A 17 -18.01 -8.84 2.95
C ILE A 17 -18.70 -9.22 1.62
N ASN A 18 -19.21 -8.23 0.89
CA ASN A 18 -19.98 -8.44 -0.32
C ASN A 18 -19.56 -7.45 -1.43
N ASN A 19 -18.71 -7.92 -2.33
CA ASN A 19 -18.13 -7.13 -3.42
C ASN A 19 -18.83 -7.35 -4.79
N THR A 20 -19.94 -8.09 -4.85
CA THR A 20 -20.54 -8.55 -6.12
C THR A 20 -21.77 -7.75 -6.58
N SER A 21 -22.00 -6.55 -6.04
CA SER A 21 -23.18 -5.74 -6.39
C SER A 21 -22.98 -4.94 -7.68
N GLU A 22 -24.02 -4.85 -8.52
CA GLU A 22 -24.07 -3.97 -9.70
C GLU A 22 -23.85 -2.49 -9.36
N HIS A 23 -24.10 -2.08 -8.12
CA HIS A 23 -23.94 -0.70 -7.66
C HIS A 23 -22.49 -0.30 -7.35
N VAL A 24 -21.55 -1.23 -7.46
CA VAL A 24 -20.12 -1.00 -7.19
C VAL A 24 -19.53 0.06 -8.13
N PHE A 25 -19.98 0.13 -9.38
CA PHE A 25 -19.56 1.18 -10.32
C PHE A 25 -20.00 2.56 -9.83
N THR A 26 -21.30 2.71 -9.55
CA THR A 26 -21.89 3.96 -9.04
C THR A 26 -21.21 4.40 -7.74
N LEU A 27 -20.93 3.47 -6.83
CA LEU A 27 -20.20 3.75 -5.60
C LEU A 27 -18.79 4.27 -5.88
N ALA A 28 -18.04 3.61 -6.78
CA ALA A 28 -16.71 4.08 -7.17
C ALA A 28 -16.76 5.48 -7.82
N GLU A 29 -17.84 5.83 -8.53
CA GLU A 29 -18.03 7.18 -9.07
C GLU A 29 -18.26 8.22 -7.98
N TYR A 30 -19.13 7.93 -7.01
CA TYR A 30 -19.40 8.83 -5.90
C TYR A 30 -18.16 9.04 -5.04
N LEU A 31 -17.43 7.97 -4.72
CA LEU A 31 -16.17 8.06 -3.98
C LEU A 31 -15.11 8.86 -4.76
N ALA A 32 -15.04 8.73 -6.08
CA ALA A 32 -14.14 9.56 -6.88
C ALA A 32 -14.46 11.07 -6.78
N ASN A 33 -15.75 11.43 -6.69
CA ASN A 33 -16.18 12.81 -6.51
C ASN A 33 -15.89 13.30 -5.09
N ASP A 34 -16.19 12.48 -4.10
CA ASP A 34 -15.93 12.77 -2.68
C ASP A 34 -14.44 12.94 -2.40
N LEU A 35 -13.56 12.16 -3.05
CA LEU A 35 -12.10 12.27 -2.93
C LEU A 35 -11.62 13.72 -3.16
N ARG A 36 -12.19 14.40 -4.16
CA ARG A 36 -11.84 15.80 -4.50
C ARG A 36 -12.36 16.81 -3.48
N LEU A 37 -13.36 16.41 -2.71
CA LEU A 37 -14.01 17.24 -1.70
C LEU A 37 -13.44 16.97 -0.30
N LEU A 38 -12.72 15.86 -0.08
CA LEU A 38 -12.14 15.52 1.22
C LEU A 38 -11.39 16.67 1.88
N PRO A 39 -10.51 17.44 1.20
CA PRO A 39 -9.80 18.55 1.85
C PRO A 39 -10.72 19.67 2.36
N LYS A 40 -11.96 19.73 1.85
CA LYS A 40 -13.00 20.68 2.25
C LYS A 40 -14.00 20.07 3.23
N MET A 41 -14.01 18.75 3.36
CA MET A 41 -14.79 18.03 4.35
C MET A 41 -13.99 18.06 5.66
N ASN A 42 -14.47 18.79 6.66
CA ASN A 42 -13.84 18.84 8.00
C ASN A 42 -13.99 17.47 8.71
N MET A 43 -13.29 16.45 8.21
CA MET A 43 -13.28 15.08 8.69
C MET A 43 -12.06 14.82 9.56
N SER A 44 -12.18 13.85 10.48
CA SER A 44 -11.01 13.35 11.21
C SER A 44 -10.10 12.55 10.28
N ASP A 45 -8.81 12.52 10.59
CA ASP A 45 -7.80 11.74 9.86
C ASP A 45 -8.18 10.25 9.79
N GLU A 46 -8.74 9.70 10.86
CA GLU A 46 -9.25 8.32 10.88
C GLU A 46 -10.38 8.10 9.87
N SER A 47 -11.34 9.03 9.79
CA SER A 47 -12.42 8.94 8.81
C SER A 47 -11.89 9.03 7.37
N ILE A 48 -10.85 9.84 7.15
CA ILE A 48 -10.16 9.95 5.85
C ILE A 48 -9.44 8.64 5.51
N GLY A 49 -8.75 8.02 6.48
CA GLY A 49 -8.13 6.70 6.30
C GLY A 49 -9.16 5.62 5.94
N ILE A 50 -10.30 5.59 6.63
CA ILE A 50 -11.42 4.69 6.33
C ILE A 50 -11.97 4.94 4.92
N PHE A 51 -12.07 6.21 4.51
CA PHE A 51 -12.47 6.57 3.15
C PHE A 51 -11.52 5.97 2.10
N TYR A 52 -10.20 6.08 2.29
CA TYR A 52 -9.23 5.50 1.35
C TYR A 52 -9.36 3.98 1.27
N ARG A 53 -9.56 3.31 2.41
CA ARG A 53 -9.82 1.86 2.47
C ARG A 53 -11.08 1.48 1.70
N LEU A 54 -12.18 2.20 1.92
CA LEU A 54 -13.45 2.01 1.19
C LEU A 54 -13.25 2.19 -0.31
N TYR A 55 -12.57 3.26 -0.74
CA TYR A 55 -12.41 3.53 -2.16
C TYR A 55 -11.54 2.48 -2.87
N LYS A 56 -10.45 2.06 -2.23
CA LYS A 56 -9.64 0.92 -2.68
C LYS A 56 -10.46 -0.35 -2.84
N ASN A 57 -11.31 -0.70 -1.86
CA ASN A 57 -12.18 -1.88 -1.94
C ASN A 57 -13.22 -1.77 -3.06
N ALA A 58 -13.78 -0.58 -3.28
CA ALA A 58 -14.71 -0.32 -4.38
C ALA A 58 -14.04 -0.50 -5.74
N LEU A 59 -12.81 0.01 -5.92
CA LEU A 59 -12.05 -0.18 -7.16
C LEU A 59 -11.68 -1.65 -7.38
N TYR A 60 -11.32 -2.39 -6.34
CA TYR A 60 -11.09 -3.83 -6.44
C TYR A 60 -12.34 -4.57 -6.90
N ALA A 61 -13.50 -4.25 -6.30
CA ALA A 61 -14.79 -4.81 -6.67
C ALA A 61 -15.17 -4.47 -8.12
N VAL A 62 -14.94 -3.23 -8.59
CA VAL A 62 -15.13 -2.83 -9.99
C VAL A 62 -14.34 -3.73 -10.94
N VAL A 63 -13.05 -3.96 -10.63
CA VAL A 63 -12.18 -4.81 -11.47
C VAL A 63 -12.68 -6.25 -11.49
N GLN A 64 -13.05 -6.81 -10.34
CA GLN A 64 -13.60 -8.17 -10.27
C GLN A 64 -14.89 -8.31 -11.09
N CYS A 65 -15.82 -7.36 -10.98
CA CYS A 65 -17.04 -7.35 -11.78
C CYS A 65 -16.74 -7.29 -13.29
N CYS A 66 -15.77 -6.47 -13.71
CA CYS A 66 -15.38 -6.40 -15.12
C CYS A 66 -14.68 -7.66 -15.64
N LEU A 67 -13.92 -8.36 -14.79
CA LEU A 67 -13.28 -9.63 -15.17
C LEU A 67 -14.28 -10.80 -15.21
N ALA A 68 -15.35 -10.75 -14.40
CA ALA A 68 -16.39 -11.77 -14.36
C ALA A 68 -17.44 -11.63 -15.47
N ALA A 69 -17.63 -10.43 -16.02
CA ALA A 69 -18.56 -10.18 -17.12
C ALA A 69 -18.09 -10.91 -18.40
N LEU A 70 -18.85 -11.92 -18.82
CA LEU A 70 -18.64 -12.63 -20.09
C LEU A 70 -18.78 -11.66 -21.28
N PRO A 71 -18.03 -11.88 -22.39
CA PRO A 71 -18.00 -10.96 -23.54
C PRO A 71 -19.33 -10.85 -24.32
N SER A 72 -20.41 -11.51 -23.88
CA SER A 72 -21.71 -11.53 -24.57
C SER A 72 -22.79 -10.63 -23.98
N ASP A 73 -22.64 -10.12 -22.76
CA ASP A 73 -23.66 -9.27 -22.16
C ASP A 73 -23.26 -7.80 -22.25
N ASN A 74 -23.90 -7.11 -23.20
CA ASN A 74 -23.84 -5.67 -23.46
C ASN A 74 -24.35 -4.79 -22.30
N GLN A 75 -24.14 -5.16 -21.04
CA GLN A 75 -24.51 -4.35 -19.87
C GLN A 75 -23.44 -3.34 -19.45
N THR A 76 -22.21 -3.44 -19.95
CA THR A 76 -21.14 -2.45 -19.72
C THR A 76 -21.21 -1.25 -20.67
N ALA A 77 -22.23 -1.17 -21.52
CA ALA A 77 -22.50 -0.08 -22.45
C ALA A 77 -22.78 1.25 -21.71
N GLY A 78 -21.71 1.92 -21.28
CA GLY A 78 -21.77 3.18 -20.53
C GLY A 78 -20.54 3.44 -19.65
N ILE A 79 -19.78 2.39 -19.28
CA ILE A 79 -18.56 2.55 -18.47
C ILE A 79 -17.44 3.07 -19.37
N LYS A 80 -17.07 4.34 -19.20
CA LYS A 80 -15.90 4.92 -19.86
C LYS A 80 -14.64 4.49 -19.11
N TYR A 81 -14.03 3.37 -19.50
CA TYR A 81 -12.81 2.86 -18.87
C TYR A 81 -11.69 3.90 -18.77
N ASP A 82 -11.58 4.82 -19.73
CA ASP A 82 -10.65 5.97 -19.66
C ASP A 82 -10.90 6.89 -18.45
N GLN A 83 -12.16 7.11 -18.09
CA GLN A 83 -12.53 7.93 -16.95
C GLN A 83 -12.22 7.21 -15.63
N LEU A 84 -12.42 5.89 -15.59
CA LEU A 84 -12.00 5.07 -14.46
C LEU A 84 -10.48 5.11 -14.28
N GLY A 85 -9.72 4.97 -15.37
CA GLY A 85 -8.27 5.12 -15.38
C GLY A 85 -7.80 6.42 -14.77
N LYS A 86 -8.35 7.55 -15.24
CA LYS A 86 -8.03 8.89 -14.68
C LYS A 86 -8.34 9.00 -13.19
N ARG A 87 -9.42 8.37 -12.72
CA ARG A 87 -9.80 8.37 -11.30
C ARG A 87 -8.84 7.55 -10.45
N VAL A 88 -8.42 6.39 -10.95
CA VAL A 88 -7.42 5.52 -10.31
C VAL A 88 -6.09 6.26 -10.19
N GLN A 89 -5.64 6.92 -11.26
CA GLN A 89 -4.42 7.74 -11.26
C GLN A 89 -4.50 8.90 -10.23
N ALA A 90 -5.64 9.59 -10.17
CA ALA A 90 -5.86 10.64 -9.17
C ALA A 90 -5.81 10.09 -7.74
N PHE A 91 -6.41 8.92 -7.49
CA PHE A 91 -6.38 8.29 -6.18
C PHE A 91 -4.96 7.84 -5.79
N MET A 92 -4.22 7.25 -6.73
CA MET A 92 -2.80 6.91 -6.53
C MET A 92 -1.98 8.14 -6.16
N GLY A 93 -2.16 9.26 -6.86
CA GLY A 93 -1.50 10.53 -6.53
C GLY A 93 -1.77 10.97 -5.10
N VAL A 94 -3.04 10.96 -4.67
CA VAL A 94 -3.41 11.30 -3.28
C VAL A 94 -2.74 10.36 -2.27
N LEU A 95 -2.75 9.05 -2.50
CA LEU A 95 -2.12 8.08 -1.59
C LEU A 95 -0.60 8.28 -1.48
N VAL A 96 0.07 8.60 -2.60
CA VAL A 96 1.51 8.89 -2.60
C VAL A 96 1.81 10.19 -1.86
N GLU A 97 1.00 11.24 -2.01
CA GLU A 97 1.14 12.49 -1.27
C GLU A 97 0.97 12.29 0.25
N GLN A 98 0.09 11.36 0.67
CA GLN A 98 -0.08 11.04 2.10
C GLN A 98 1.18 10.41 2.72
N LEU A 99 2.08 9.82 1.93
CA LEU A 99 3.35 9.29 2.45
C LEU A 99 4.27 10.41 2.96
N ASP A 100 4.21 11.60 2.35
CA ASP A 100 5.06 12.74 2.74
C ASP A 100 4.65 13.34 4.09
N GLY A 101 3.39 13.14 4.52
CA GLY A 101 2.85 13.63 5.80
C GLY A 101 3.00 12.68 6.99
N GLY A 102 3.55 11.48 6.80
CA GLY A 102 3.49 10.36 7.76
C GLY A 102 4.15 10.59 9.11
N GLN A 103 5.02 11.58 9.26
CA GLN A 103 5.79 11.79 10.51
C GLN A 103 4.93 12.13 11.73
N GLN A 104 3.68 12.58 11.54
CA GLN A 104 2.79 12.99 12.64
C GLN A 104 1.44 12.24 12.66
N SER A 105 1.19 11.33 11.72
CA SER A 105 -0.10 10.65 11.61
C SER A 105 -0.22 9.49 12.62
N PRO A 106 -1.37 9.32 13.29
CA PRO A 106 -1.62 8.16 14.15
C PRO A 106 -1.51 6.84 13.36
N PHE A 107 -0.97 5.80 13.99
CA PHE A 107 -0.75 4.49 13.33
C PHE A 107 -2.00 3.93 12.65
N ALA A 108 -3.19 4.05 13.27
CA ALA A 108 -4.44 3.60 12.70
C ALA A 108 -4.72 4.22 11.31
N VAL A 109 -4.48 5.52 11.17
CA VAL A 109 -4.61 6.25 9.90
C VAL A 109 -3.55 5.78 8.90
N SER A 110 -2.30 5.72 9.36
CA SER A 110 -1.16 5.34 8.51
C SER A 110 -1.29 3.93 7.95
N SER A 111 -1.84 3.01 8.73
CA SER A 111 -2.09 1.63 8.30
C SER A 111 -3.07 1.58 7.14
N HIS A 112 -4.12 2.42 7.13
CA HIS A 112 -5.10 2.48 6.05
C HIS A 112 -4.49 3.05 4.77
N VAL A 113 -3.66 4.09 4.87
CA VAL A 113 -2.95 4.67 3.72
C VAL A 113 -2.00 3.66 3.10
N ALA A 114 -1.13 3.04 3.90
CA ALA A 114 -0.17 2.06 3.41
C ALA A 114 -0.84 0.84 2.77
N ASN A 115 -1.87 0.29 3.43
CA ASN A 115 -2.61 -0.85 2.88
C ASN A 115 -3.38 -0.49 1.60
N ALA A 116 -3.94 0.73 1.52
CA ALA A 116 -4.58 1.20 0.29
C ALA A 116 -3.58 1.30 -0.85
N LEU A 117 -2.42 1.92 -0.62
CA LEU A 117 -1.39 2.09 -1.65
C LEU A 117 -0.84 0.75 -2.13
N CYS A 118 -0.45 -0.14 -1.21
CA CYS A 118 0.10 -1.46 -1.56
C CYS A 118 -0.88 -2.27 -2.42
N ASN A 119 -2.14 -2.34 -2.02
CA ASN A 119 -3.16 -3.05 -2.79
C ASN A 119 -3.41 -2.41 -4.15
N MET A 120 -3.41 -1.08 -4.22
CA MET A 120 -3.59 -0.38 -5.49
C MET A 120 -2.41 -0.59 -6.42
N LEU A 121 -1.17 -0.60 -5.93
CA LEU A 121 0.02 -0.96 -6.72
C LEU A 121 -0.13 -2.34 -7.36
N ILE A 122 -0.56 -3.35 -6.57
CA ILE A 122 -0.80 -4.70 -7.08
C ILE A 122 -1.96 -4.73 -8.09
N LEU A 123 -3.05 -4.01 -7.82
CA LEU A 123 -4.24 -3.95 -8.68
C LEU A 123 -3.94 -3.29 -10.03
N THR A 124 -3.07 -2.28 -10.03
CA THR A 124 -2.77 -1.41 -11.19
C THR A 124 -1.46 -1.78 -11.89
N GLN A 125 -0.86 -2.92 -11.53
CA GLN A 125 0.41 -3.36 -12.11
C GLN A 125 0.34 -3.50 -13.64
N GLU A 126 1.44 -3.16 -14.31
CA GLU A 126 1.59 -3.37 -15.74
C GLU A 126 1.50 -4.88 -16.06
N THR A 127 0.68 -5.24 -17.06
CA THR A 127 0.55 -6.64 -17.48
C THR A 127 1.64 -6.96 -18.51
N THR A 128 2.52 -7.91 -18.19
CA THR A 128 3.62 -8.36 -19.07
C THR A 128 3.15 -9.22 -20.24
N ASP A 129 1.91 -9.71 -20.20
CA ASP A 129 1.31 -10.52 -21.27
C ASP A 129 0.46 -9.64 -22.21
N PRO A 130 0.89 -9.39 -23.46
CA PRO A 130 0.15 -8.61 -24.43
C PRO A 130 -1.22 -9.20 -24.78
N SER A 131 -1.41 -10.51 -24.61
CA SER A 131 -2.70 -11.18 -24.89
C SER A 131 -3.78 -10.85 -23.86
N GLN A 132 -3.40 -10.41 -22.67
CA GLN A 132 -4.31 -9.90 -21.63
C GLN A 132 -4.55 -8.39 -21.75
N GLN A 133 -3.84 -7.72 -22.65
CA GLN A 133 -3.96 -6.27 -22.82
C GLN A 133 -5.17 -5.94 -23.68
N THR A 134 -5.30 -6.46 -24.90
CA THR A 134 -6.30 -5.95 -25.87
C THR A 134 -7.76 -6.06 -25.38
N GLY A 135 -8.39 -4.91 -25.10
CA GLY A 135 -9.80 -4.83 -24.70
C GLY A 135 -10.07 -5.04 -23.20
N SER A 136 -9.03 -5.20 -22.39
CA SER A 136 -9.15 -5.38 -20.94
C SER A 136 -9.23 -4.05 -20.20
N ILE A 137 -10.14 -3.96 -19.23
CA ILE A 137 -10.23 -2.84 -18.26
C ILE A 137 -8.86 -2.50 -17.65
N LYS A 138 -7.99 -3.51 -17.48
CA LYS A 138 -6.66 -3.34 -16.89
C LYS A 138 -5.80 -2.35 -17.64
N GLN A 139 -5.87 -2.29 -18.98
CA GLN A 139 -5.09 -1.34 -19.77
C GLN A 139 -5.33 0.11 -19.37
N HIS A 140 -6.57 0.44 -19.03
CA HIS A 140 -6.95 1.80 -18.67
C HIS A 140 -6.57 2.15 -17.23
N MET A 141 -6.33 1.14 -16.37
CA MET A 141 -6.03 1.32 -14.94
C MET A 141 -4.55 1.15 -14.60
N MET A 142 -3.68 0.87 -15.57
CA MET A 142 -2.27 0.64 -15.31
C MET A 142 -1.60 1.87 -14.67
N TYR A 143 -0.79 1.63 -13.65
CA TYR A 143 0.04 2.61 -12.98
C TYR A 143 1.49 2.16 -13.05
N ARG A 144 2.35 3.01 -13.62
CA ARG A 144 3.78 2.75 -13.69
C ARG A 144 4.43 3.19 -12.38
N VAL A 145 4.98 2.23 -11.65
CA VAL A 145 5.59 2.49 -10.34
C VAL A 145 6.95 3.16 -10.53
N GLU A 146 7.09 4.38 -10.01
CA GLU A 146 8.35 5.11 -9.95
C GLU A 146 9.19 4.65 -8.74
N PRO A 147 10.54 4.55 -8.86
CA PRO A 147 11.41 4.16 -7.74
C PRO A 147 11.23 5.02 -6.49
N GLU A 148 10.95 6.31 -6.67
CA GLU A 148 10.71 7.27 -5.59
C GLU A 148 9.49 6.90 -4.75
N VAL A 149 8.44 6.34 -5.35
CA VAL A 149 7.24 5.88 -4.64
C VAL A 149 7.57 4.73 -3.72
N LEU A 150 8.38 3.77 -4.18
CA LEU A 150 8.83 2.63 -3.37
C LEU A 150 9.73 3.08 -2.22
N ALA A 151 10.63 4.02 -2.47
CA ALA A 151 11.47 4.61 -1.43
C ALA A 151 10.62 5.30 -0.34
N LYS A 152 9.65 6.12 -0.73
CA LYS A 152 8.71 6.76 0.22
C LYS A 152 7.92 5.73 1.01
N LEU A 153 7.38 4.71 0.34
CA LEU A 153 6.61 3.66 0.99
C LEU A 153 7.47 2.87 1.99
N SER A 154 8.70 2.50 1.62
CA SER A 154 9.62 1.78 2.51
C SER A 154 9.95 2.60 3.78
N ALA A 155 10.21 3.90 3.64
CA ALA A 155 10.47 4.79 4.77
C ALA A 155 9.22 4.97 5.66
N TYR A 156 8.04 5.06 5.04
CA TYR A 156 6.76 5.16 5.74
C TYR A 156 6.46 3.91 6.58
N ILE A 157 6.67 2.72 5.99
CA ILE A 157 6.53 1.44 6.68
C ILE A 157 7.57 1.35 7.81
N GLU A 158 8.83 1.69 7.54
CA GLU A 158 9.89 1.68 8.54
C GLU A 158 9.48 2.47 9.79
N GLN A 159 9.00 3.70 9.60
CA GLN A 159 8.65 4.60 10.68
C GLN A 159 7.50 4.05 11.54
N HIS A 160 6.45 3.51 10.91
CA HIS A 160 5.24 3.08 11.63
C HIS A 160 5.33 1.67 12.21
N VAL A 161 6.17 0.80 11.63
CA VAL A 161 6.38 -0.57 12.12
C VAL A 161 7.54 -0.63 13.12
N PHE A 162 8.61 0.14 12.92
CA PHE A 162 9.84 0.06 13.72
C PHE A 162 10.23 1.35 14.46
N GLY A 163 9.55 2.48 14.22
CA GLY A 163 9.90 3.79 14.78
C GLY A 163 9.28 4.12 16.15
N GLY A 164 8.33 3.33 16.65
CA GLY A 164 7.63 3.58 17.92
C GLY A 164 8.13 2.75 19.09
N GLY A 165 8.50 3.40 20.21
CA GLY A 165 8.66 2.75 21.51
C GLY A 165 7.30 2.24 22.00
N VAL A 166 7.24 0.96 22.33
CA VAL A 166 6.00 0.26 22.71
C VAL A 166 5.53 0.78 24.08
N GLU A 167 4.44 1.54 24.12
CA GLU A 167 3.73 1.83 25.37
C GLU A 167 2.93 0.59 25.80
N SER A 168 3.12 0.19 27.06
CA SER A 168 3.13 -1.20 27.54
C SER A 168 1.79 -1.87 27.84
N ASP A 169 0.66 -1.41 27.30
CA ASP A 169 -0.67 -2.01 27.64
C ASP A 169 -1.61 -2.28 26.43
N VAL A 170 -1.19 -2.01 25.19
CA VAL A 170 -1.98 -2.28 23.94
C VAL A 170 -1.23 -3.26 23.01
N GLU A 171 -0.34 -4.08 23.57
CA GLU A 171 0.73 -4.76 22.82
C GLU A 171 0.25 -5.73 21.73
N SER A 172 -0.84 -6.48 21.94
CA SER A 172 -1.21 -7.56 21.00
C SER A 172 -1.97 -7.08 19.75
N SER A 173 -2.91 -6.16 19.88
CA SER A 173 -3.69 -5.65 18.74
C SER A 173 -2.87 -4.67 17.90
N CYS A 174 -2.02 -3.86 18.53
CA CYS A 174 -1.10 -2.96 17.85
C CYS A 174 -0.05 -3.74 17.05
N LEU A 175 0.58 -4.76 17.66
CA LEU A 175 1.56 -5.61 16.99
C LEU A 175 0.95 -6.36 15.80
N LEU A 176 -0.26 -6.91 15.95
CA LEU A 176 -0.95 -7.58 14.84
C LEU A 176 -1.19 -6.63 13.66
N ALA A 177 -1.60 -5.39 13.94
CA ALA A 177 -1.81 -4.39 12.90
C ALA A 177 -0.50 -3.96 12.23
N GLN A 178 0.60 -3.86 12.97
CA GLN A 178 1.95 -3.62 12.43
C GLN A 178 2.42 -4.78 11.54
N LYS A 179 2.25 -6.02 12.00
CA LYS A 179 2.55 -7.23 11.21
C LYS A 179 1.74 -7.26 9.93
N LEU A 180 0.45 -6.92 9.98
CA LEU A 180 -0.41 -6.84 8.80
C LEU A 180 0.06 -5.76 7.82
N MET A 181 0.44 -4.58 8.31
CA MET A 181 0.98 -3.50 7.47
C MET A 181 2.27 -3.95 6.76
N LEU A 182 3.18 -4.61 7.48
CA LEU A 182 4.41 -5.16 6.92
C LEU A 182 4.14 -6.29 5.92
N ALA A 183 3.23 -7.22 6.22
CA ALA A 183 2.83 -8.29 5.32
C ALA A 183 2.23 -7.75 4.02
N THR A 184 1.42 -6.70 4.10
CA THR A 184 0.80 -6.05 2.93
C THR A 184 1.86 -5.35 2.06
N TYR A 185 2.88 -4.75 2.67
CA TYR A 185 4.05 -4.24 1.95
C TYR A 185 4.84 -5.37 1.26
N ILE A 186 5.06 -6.49 1.95
CA ILE A 186 5.75 -7.66 1.39
C ILE A 186 4.99 -8.23 0.18
N ASP A 187 3.65 -8.23 0.22
CA ASP A 187 2.82 -8.68 -0.89
C ASP A 187 3.04 -7.86 -2.17
N VAL A 188 3.46 -6.59 -2.08
CA VAL A 188 3.86 -5.81 -3.26
C VAL A 188 5.04 -6.49 -3.95
N TYR A 189 6.09 -6.88 -3.21
CA TYR A 189 7.24 -7.56 -3.80
C TYR A 189 6.93 -9.00 -4.18
N ARG A 190 5.97 -9.66 -3.53
CA ARG A 190 5.56 -11.02 -3.88
C ARG A 190 4.74 -11.06 -5.18
N LEU A 191 3.75 -10.17 -5.30
CA LEU A 191 2.69 -10.26 -6.31
C LEU A 191 2.86 -9.27 -7.47
N HIS A 192 3.62 -8.18 -7.30
CA HIS A 192 3.85 -7.22 -8.37
C HIS A 192 4.98 -7.70 -9.29
N LEU A 193 4.66 -7.85 -10.57
CA LEU A 193 5.56 -8.45 -11.57
C LEU A 193 6.49 -7.45 -12.26
N ALA A 194 6.21 -6.15 -12.18
CA ALA A 194 6.92 -5.10 -12.93
C ALA A 194 7.51 -3.99 -12.02
N LEU A 195 8.07 -4.34 -10.85
CA LEU A 195 8.72 -3.35 -9.99
C LEU A 195 10.08 -2.94 -10.60
N PRO A 196 10.46 -1.64 -10.54
CA PRO A 196 11.68 -1.15 -11.17
C PRO A 196 12.96 -1.64 -10.49
N ARG A 197 12.96 -1.76 -9.15
CA ARG A 197 14.09 -2.12 -8.28
C ARG A 197 13.55 -2.68 -6.96
N GLN A 198 14.38 -3.37 -6.18
CA GLN A 198 14.07 -3.87 -4.83
C GLN A 198 15.01 -3.29 -3.76
N SER A 199 15.98 -2.46 -4.14
CA SER A 199 16.95 -1.84 -3.22
C SER A 199 16.33 -1.03 -2.09
N ASP A 200 15.14 -0.48 -2.30
CA ASP A 200 14.36 0.27 -1.30
C ASP A 200 13.95 -0.60 -0.09
N THR A 201 13.85 -1.94 -0.26
CA THR A 201 13.60 -2.87 0.85
C THR A 201 14.70 -2.86 1.91
N CYS A 202 15.87 -2.27 1.63
CA CYS A 202 16.97 -2.09 2.59
C CYS A 202 16.53 -1.31 3.85
N ALA A 203 15.57 -0.38 3.72
CA ALA A 203 15.00 0.36 4.85
C ALA A 203 14.34 -0.57 5.89
N ILE A 204 13.81 -1.70 5.44
CA ILE A 204 13.06 -2.68 6.23
C ILE A 204 13.95 -3.85 6.65
N VAL A 205 14.71 -4.42 5.71
CA VAL A 205 15.53 -5.63 5.94
C VAL A 205 16.61 -5.41 6.99
N LYS A 206 17.06 -4.17 7.22
CA LYS A 206 18.04 -3.87 8.27
C LYS A 206 17.60 -4.26 9.69
N TYR A 207 16.30 -4.44 9.93
CA TYR A 207 15.78 -4.90 11.20
C TYR A 207 15.81 -6.43 11.36
N TYR A 208 16.19 -7.19 10.31
CA TYR A 208 16.34 -8.63 10.38
C TYR A 208 17.48 -8.99 11.34
N GLY A 209 17.18 -9.84 12.32
CA GLY A 209 18.11 -10.17 13.41
C GLY A 209 18.16 -9.15 14.56
N GLU A 210 17.65 -7.92 14.36
CA GLU A 210 17.50 -6.92 15.44
C GLU A 210 16.11 -7.01 16.09
N ASN A 211 15.06 -7.34 15.34
CA ASN A 211 13.70 -7.40 15.82
C ASN A 211 13.07 -8.80 15.68
N ALA A 212 13.09 -9.56 16.77
CA ALA A 212 12.58 -10.93 16.80
C ALA A 212 11.05 -11.01 16.58
N LEU A 213 10.30 -9.94 16.88
CA LEU A 213 8.83 -9.92 16.76
C LEU A 213 8.37 -9.98 15.30
N PHE A 214 9.19 -9.50 14.36
CA PHE A 214 8.88 -9.45 12.93
C PHE A 214 9.75 -10.41 12.10
N ALA A 215 10.39 -11.40 12.75
CA ALA A 215 11.34 -12.29 12.10
C ALA A 215 10.74 -13.03 10.88
N ASP A 216 9.54 -13.57 11.03
CA ASP A 216 8.85 -14.31 9.96
C ASP A 216 8.56 -13.43 8.74
N GLU A 217 8.08 -12.21 8.96
CA GLU A 217 7.80 -11.26 7.88
C GLU A 217 9.09 -10.82 7.18
N LEU A 218 10.15 -10.53 7.94
CA LEU A 218 11.44 -10.12 7.39
C LEU A 218 12.14 -11.25 6.64
N GLU A 219 12.04 -12.50 7.10
CA GLU A 219 12.54 -13.67 6.39
C GLU A 219 11.80 -13.90 5.08
N GLN A 220 10.47 -13.72 5.07
CA GLN A 220 9.69 -13.78 3.83
C GLN A 220 10.15 -12.73 2.82
N LEU A 221 10.39 -11.49 3.27
CA LEU A 221 10.88 -10.42 2.39
C LEU A 221 12.25 -10.77 1.79
N LEU A 222 13.19 -11.24 2.62
CA LEU A 222 14.52 -11.68 2.18
C LEU A 222 14.43 -12.80 1.14
N SER A 223 13.57 -13.80 1.39
CA SER A 223 13.35 -14.93 0.48
C SER A 223 12.80 -14.47 -0.88
N ILE A 224 11.85 -13.52 -0.88
CA ILE A 224 11.30 -12.93 -2.11
C ILE A 224 12.38 -12.19 -2.90
N VAL A 225 13.17 -11.34 -2.24
CA VAL A 225 14.23 -10.56 -2.90
C VAL A 225 15.29 -11.50 -3.49
N TYR A 226 15.71 -12.51 -2.72
CA TYR A 226 16.65 -13.53 -3.19
C TYR A 226 16.10 -14.32 -4.38
N GLY A 227 14.84 -14.74 -4.32
CA GLY A 227 14.18 -15.51 -5.37
C GLY A 227 14.01 -14.74 -6.68
N LYS A 228 13.86 -13.41 -6.62
CA LYS A 228 13.73 -12.54 -7.80
C LYS A 228 15.08 -12.22 -8.44
N ASP A 229 16.05 -11.75 -7.64
CA ASP A 229 17.41 -11.46 -8.12
C ASP A 229 18.46 -11.69 -7.02
N PRO A 230 19.20 -12.82 -7.06
CA PRO A 230 20.26 -13.11 -6.10
C PRO A 230 21.38 -12.05 -6.06
N LYS A 231 21.68 -11.37 -7.17
CA LYS A 231 22.73 -10.34 -7.20
C LYS A 231 22.27 -9.09 -6.46
N GLU A 232 21.04 -8.65 -6.70
CA GLU A 232 20.44 -7.53 -5.99
C GLU A 232 20.35 -7.82 -4.49
N PHE A 233 19.99 -9.05 -4.12
CA PHE A 233 20.00 -9.52 -2.73
C PHE A 233 21.38 -9.36 -2.07
N PHE A 234 22.46 -9.86 -2.68
CA PHE A 234 23.80 -9.75 -2.09
C PHE A 234 24.27 -8.29 -1.98
N CYS A 235 23.94 -7.45 -2.96
CA CYS A 235 24.17 -6.01 -2.89
C CYS A 235 23.42 -5.38 -1.70
N LEU A 236 22.16 -5.76 -1.49
CA LEU A 236 21.34 -5.26 -0.39
C LEU A 236 21.92 -5.66 0.97
N VAL A 237 22.23 -6.95 1.16
CA VAL A 237 22.82 -7.44 2.42
C VAL A 237 24.16 -6.75 2.71
N ALA A 238 24.99 -6.55 1.69
CA ALA A 238 26.24 -5.81 1.84
C ALA A 238 26.01 -4.36 2.30
N HIS A 239 25.01 -3.66 1.76
CA HIS A 239 24.66 -2.31 2.20
C HIS A 239 24.19 -2.28 3.66
N VAL A 240 23.31 -3.19 4.06
CA VAL A 240 22.83 -3.30 5.45
C VAL A 240 24.01 -3.52 6.42
N VAL A 241 24.90 -4.47 6.12
CA VAL A 241 26.08 -4.75 6.94
C VAL A 241 27.01 -3.54 7.00
N MET A 242 27.28 -2.89 5.87
CA MET A 242 28.13 -1.69 5.85
C MET A 242 27.54 -0.56 6.69
N ASP A 243 26.22 -0.33 6.63
CA ASP A 243 25.58 0.73 7.40
C ASP A 243 25.55 0.40 8.90
N TYR A 244 25.36 -0.86 9.28
CA TYR A 244 25.54 -1.32 10.66
C TYR A 244 26.98 -1.09 11.16
N CYS A 245 27.99 -1.45 10.35
CA CYS A 245 29.40 -1.22 10.66
C CYS A 245 29.73 0.28 10.79
N LYS A 246 29.13 1.15 9.98
CA LYS A 246 29.28 2.61 10.12
C LYS A 246 28.67 3.11 11.43
N LYS A 247 27.44 2.71 11.75
CA LYS A 247 26.76 3.10 13.01
C LYS A 247 27.56 2.68 14.24
N THR A 248 28.06 1.45 14.26
CA THR A 248 28.89 0.94 15.37
C THR A 248 30.24 1.66 15.47
N ASN A 249 30.93 1.93 14.35
CA ASN A 249 32.17 2.70 14.37
C ASN A 249 31.98 4.17 14.78
N ILE A 250 30.85 4.79 14.44
CA ILE A 250 30.49 6.13 14.93
C ILE A 250 30.23 6.07 16.45
N ASN A 251 29.48 5.07 16.94
CA ASN A 251 29.25 4.88 18.37
C ASN A 251 30.54 4.60 19.16
N VAL A 252 31.51 3.89 18.57
CA VAL A 252 32.83 3.67 19.19
C VAL A 252 33.65 4.96 19.21
N LYS A 253 33.55 5.82 18.19
CA LYS A 253 34.23 7.14 18.17
C LYS A 253 33.58 8.18 19.10
N VAL A 254 32.28 8.09 19.37
CA VAL A 254 31.57 8.97 20.33
C VAL A 254 31.81 8.54 21.79
N LYS A 255 32.40 7.36 22.02
CA LYS A 255 32.81 6.87 23.35
C LYS A 255 34.30 7.08 23.66
N VAL A 256 34.89 8.18 23.18
CA VAL A 256 36.21 8.65 23.59
C VAL A 256 36.10 10.07 24.15
N CYS A 257 36.04 10.14 25.48
CA CYS A 257 36.34 11.25 26.39
C CYS A 257 35.70 12.64 26.13
N LEU A 258 34.73 12.99 26.98
CA LEU A 258 34.91 13.94 28.09
C LEU A 258 33.88 13.66 29.20
#